data_AF-A0A1R4JRA9-F1
#
_entry.id   AF-A0A1R4JRA9-F1
#
_cell.length_a   1.000
_cell.length_b   1.000
_cell.length_c   1.000
_cell.angle_alpha   90.00
_cell.angle_beta   90.00
_cell.angle_gamma   90.00
#
_symmetry.space_group_name_H-M   'P 1'
#
loop_
_entity.id
_entity.type
_entity.pdbx_description
1 polymer ?
#
loop_
_entity_poly.entity_id
_entity_poly.type
_entity_poly.pdbx_seq_one_letter_code
_entity_poly.pdbx_strand_id
1 'polypeptide(L)'
;MLFKVEKEKLYSAFGLFKTLKKSTLDQQLKKLVEMKWIESSENKGYKLSKKGSEVLKEYFLNRDYPDKIVSLENATIRKSFFYQFQLVSQIFSEATYKNKQYSPTIKDPVQQVAVKEWLTSLDKPLLNLAKDWSSELEIILEKLTEEEAMMLVWKLTGHELVGNTNRQLAEILSLDTVELYILLDQIVEQLIYLIDKSECTLLKSFLHQINENHYYGLSKSTYVTAVYIKNRIKLVDIALKRNLKLSTIHEHILEITLVKQTFNFKPFIPDEIYQQLHYAFKKDPYFNFQKAKQENKNLQFLWYRLVEIERIRNESINN
;
A
#
# COMPACT_ATOMS: atom_id res chain seq x y z
N MET A 1 -8.01 -8.64 9.35
CA MET A 1 -7.03 -7.55 9.53
C MET A 1 -7.30 -6.40 8.56
N LEU A 2 -7.29 -6.64 7.23
CA LEU A 2 -7.50 -5.61 6.20
C LEU A 2 -8.76 -4.75 6.39
N PHE A 3 -9.91 -5.37 6.72
CA PHE A 3 -11.14 -4.61 6.99
C PHE A 3 -11.00 -3.60 8.13
N LYS A 4 -10.22 -3.92 9.18
CA LYS A 4 -9.99 -2.97 10.28
C LYS A 4 -9.16 -1.79 9.81
N VAL A 5 -8.18 -2.01 8.92
CA VAL A 5 -7.38 -0.93 8.33
C VAL A 5 -8.28 -0.02 7.49
N GLU A 6 -9.15 -0.60 6.66
CA GLU A 6 -10.13 0.14 5.86
C GLU A 6 -11.09 0.96 6.73
N LYS A 7 -11.64 0.35 7.78
CA LYS A 7 -12.59 0.99 8.70
C LYS A 7 -11.97 2.15 9.47
N GLU A 8 -10.76 1.96 9.98
CA GLU A 8 -10.07 2.95 10.84
C GLU A 8 -9.11 3.85 10.04
N LYS A 9 -9.06 3.71 8.71
CA LYS A 9 -8.20 4.49 7.79
C LYS A 9 -6.70 4.45 8.14
N LEU A 10 -6.22 3.32 8.63
CA LEU A 10 -4.84 3.13 9.08
C LEU A 10 -3.89 2.70 7.94
N TYR A 11 -4.09 3.21 6.72
CA TYR A 11 -3.37 2.77 5.53
C TYR A 11 -1.87 3.06 5.63
N SER A 12 -1.49 4.29 5.96
CA SER A 12 -0.09 4.70 6.14
C SER A 12 0.62 3.88 7.22
N ALA A 13 -0.09 3.48 8.27
CA ALA A 13 0.46 2.68 9.37
C ALA A 13 0.60 1.19 9.03
N PHE A 14 -0.08 0.70 8.00
CA PHE A 14 -0.18 -0.73 7.72
C PHE A 14 1.16 -1.28 7.21
N GLY A 15 1.75 -2.19 7.99
CA GLY A 15 2.98 -2.88 7.60
C GLY A 15 4.28 -2.11 7.88
N LEU A 16 4.22 -0.90 8.43
CA LEU A 16 5.40 -0.13 8.85
C LEU A 16 6.14 -0.80 10.02
N PHE A 17 5.40 -1.16 11.07
CA PHE A 17 5.96 -1.57 12.35
C PHE A 17 5.98 -3.10 12.55
N LYS A 18 6.45 -3.86 11.56
CA LYS A 18 6.41 -5.35 11.60
C LYS A 18 7.17 -5.97 12.77
N THR A 19 8.21 -5.28 13.27
CA THR A 19 9.07 -5.74 14.37
C THR A 19 8.70 -5.12 15.72
N LEU A 20 7.69 -4.22 15.77
CA LEU A 20 7.28 -3.56 17.00
C LEU A 20 6.64 -4.57 17.95
N LYS A 21 7.22 -4.69 19.13
CA LYS A 21 6.70 -5.55 20.19
C LYS A 21 5.55 -4.85 20.92
N LYS A 22 4.55 -5.63 21.34
CA LYS A 22 3.44 -5.13 22.16
C LYS A 22 3.91 -4.42 23.42
N SER A 23 4.93 -4.96 24.10
CA SER A 23 5.51 -4.33 25.30
C SER A 23 6.09 -2.94 25.04
N THR A 24 6.75 -2.74 23.90
CA THR A 24 7.27 -1.43 23.49
C THR A 24 6.13 -0.45 23.22
N LEU A 25 5.07 -0.89 22.55
CA LEU A 25 3.88 -0.08 22.33
C LEU A 25 3.21 0.31 23.65
N ASP A 26 3.01 -0.65 24.56
CA ASP A 26 2.41 -0.42 25.87
C ASP A 26 3.22 0.58 26.70
N GLN A 27 4.56 0.55 26.61
CA GLN A 27 5.44 1.54 27.25
C GLN A 27 5.26 2.95 26.67
N GLN A 28 5.13 3.09 25.35
CA GLN A 28 4.88 4.39 24.73
C GLN A 28 3.50 4.92 25.10
N LEU A 29 2.47 4.07 25.13
CA LEU A 29 1.12 4.45 25.54
C LEU A 29 1.09 4.96 26.99
N LYS A 30 1.82 4.32 27.91
CA LYS A 30 1.95 4.80 29.30
C LYS A 30 2.53 6.21 29.37
N LYS A 31 3.60 6.48 28.62
CA LYS A 31 4.21 7.82 28.56
C LYS A 31 3.22 8.87 28.03
N LEU A 32 2.47 8.55 26.98
CA LEU A 32 1.47 9.45 26.41
C LEU A 32 0.33 9.76 27.40
N VAL A 33 -0.07 8.78 28.23
CA VAL A 33 -1.03 8.98 29.32
C VAL A 33 -0.43 9.86 30.42
N GLU A 34 0.80 9.61 30.86
CA GLU A 34 1.51 10.41 31.86
C GLU A 34 1.68 11.88 31.42
N MET A 35 1.94 12.11 30.13
CA MET A 35 2.00 13.45 29.52
C MET A 35 0.63 14.14 29.39
N LYS A 36 -0.45 13.40 29.68
CA LYS A 36 -1.85 13.80 29.48
C LYS A 36 -2.18 14.11 28.02
N TRP A 37 -1.53 13.47 27.06
CA TRP A 37 -1.83 13.63 25.63
C TRP A 37 -2.95 12.69 25.19
N ILE A 38 -3.05 11.52 25.81
CA ILE A 38 -4.15 10.58 25.61
C ILE A 38 -4.77 10.19 26.95
N GLU A 39 -6.03 9.78 26.91
CA GLU A 39 -6.78 9.30 28.06
C GLU A 39 -7.53 7.99 27.71
N SER A 40 -7.69 7.12 28.70
CA SER A 40 -8.43 5.87 28.53
C SER A 40 -9.90 6.17 28.20
N SER A 41 -10.42 5.48 27.20
CA SER A 41 -11.83 5.51 26.81
C SER A 41 -12.58 4.31 27.41
N GLU A 42 -13.87 4.50 27.72
CA GLU A 42 -14.78 3.48 28.27
C GLU A 42 -14.77 2.17 27.46
N ASN A 43 -14.46 2.24 26.16
CA ASN A 43 -14.44 1.11 25.23
C ASN A 43 -13.05 0.45 25.04
N LYS A 44 -12.23 0.36 26.10
CA LYS A 44 -10.90 -0.31 26.09
C LYS A 44 -9.91 0.25 25.06
N GLY A 45 -10.00 1.54 24.78
CA GLY A 45 -9.11 2.25 23.85
C GLY A 45 -8.55 3.54 24.46
N TYR A 46 -7.87 4.33 23.65
CA TYR A 46 -7.38 5.65 24.02
C TYR A 46 -8.03 6.70 23.13
N LYS A 47 -8.29 7.89 23.68
CA LYS A 47 -8.68 9.08 22.93
C LYS A 47 -7.68 10.21 23.19
N LEU A 48 -7.51 11.10 22.23
CA LEU A 48 -6.73 12.33 22.43
C LEU A 48 -7.42 13.19 23.48
N SER A 49 -6.63 13.74 24.40
CA SER A 49 -7.09 14.81 25.28
C SER A 49 -7.05 16.15 24.53
N LYS A 50 -7.67 17.20 25.08
CA LYS A 50 -7.56 18.56 24.52
C LYS A 50 -6.09 18.99 24.34
N LYS A 51 -5.26 18.74 25.37
CA LYS A 51 -3.82 19.01 25.33
C LYS A 51 -3.12 18.20 24.23
N GLY A 52 -3.45 16.92 24.10
CA GLY A 52 -2.88 16.06 23.06
C GLY A 52 -3.22 16.54 21.66
N SER A 53 -4.47 16.99 21.43
CA SER A 53 -4.88 17.57 20.15
C SER A 53 -4.14 18.86 19.80
N GLU A 54 -3.91 19.74 20.79
CA GLU A 54 -3.13 20.97 20.60
C GLU A 54 -1.67 20.66 20.24
N VAL A 55 -1.03 19.76 20.99
CA VAL A 55 0.36 19.33 20.71
C VAL A 55 0.48 18.65 19.35
N LEU A 56 -0.48 17.78 19.00
CA LEU A 56 -0.48 17.08 17.72
C LEU A 56 -0.61 18.08 16.56
N LYS A 57 -1.51 19.05 16.70
CA LYS A 57 -1.70 20.11 15.70
C LYS A 57 -0.42 20.93 15.54
N GLU A 58 0.19 21.36 16.65
CA GLU A 58 1.45 22.11 16.65
C GLU A 58 2.59 21.35 15.98
N TYR A 59 2.75 20.05 16.29
CA TYR A 59 3.77 19.20 15.69
C TYR A 59 3.67 19.17 14.16
N PHE A 60 2.46 19.04 13.62
CA PHE A 60 2.20 18.96 12.18
C PHE A 60 1.94 20.32 11.50
N LEU A 61 2.16 21.45 12.19
CA LEU A 61 2.10 22.77 11.52
C LEU A 61 3.23 22.93 10.48
N ASN A 62 4.40 22.36 10.77
CA ASN A 62 5.61 22.50 9.95
C ASN A 62 6.19 21.13 9.56
N ARG A 63 5.38 20.06 9.65
CA ARG A 63 5.79 18.69 9.34
C ARG A 63 4.69 18.00 8.56
N ASP A 64 5.10 17.13 7.65
CA ASP A 64 4.17 16.36 6.82
C ASP A 64 3.34 15.40 7.65
N TYR A 65 2.01 15.46 7.45
CA TYR A 65 1.09 14.54 8.06
C TYR A 65 1.04 13.22 7.25
N PRO A 66 0.94 12.05 7.91
CA PRO A 66 1.03 10.76 7.23
C PRO A 66 -0.28 10.33 6.53
N ASP A 67 -0.82 11.12 5.59
CA ASP A 67 -2.12 10.90 4.91
C ASP A 67 -2.03 10.54 3.42
N LYS A 68 -0.90 10.79 2.74
CA LYS A 68 -0.72 10.51 1.30
C LYS A 68 -1.00 9.05 0.87
N ILE A 69 -0.92 8.07 1.79
CA ILE A 69 -1.30 6.67 1.51
C ILE A 69 -2.75 6.45 1.91
N VAL A 70 -3.63 6.27 0.91
CA VAL A 70 -5.08 6.17 1.10
C VAL A 70 -5.67 4.80 0.72
N SER A 71 -4.81 3.82 0.42
CA SER A 71 -5.25 2.48 0.02
C SER A 71 -4.29 1.39 0.49
N LEU A 72 -4.75 0.14 0.40
CA LEU A 72 -3.95 -1.06 0.63
C LEU A 72 -3.26 -1.58 -0.65
N GLU A 73 -3.49 -0.93 -1.79
CA GLU A 73 -3.16 -1.47 -3.11
C GLU A 73 -1.67 -1.80 -3.27
N ASN A 74 -0.81 -0.88 -2.83
CA ASN A 74 0.63 -1.01 -2.96
C ASN A 74 1.33 -1.43 -1.66
N ALA A 75 0.58 -1.77 -0.60
CA ALA A 75 1.14 -2.04 0.73
C ALA A 75 2.18 -3.18 0.76
N THR A 76 2.03 -4.17 -0.12
CA THR A 76 2.98 -5.30 -0.27
C THR A 76 3.98 -5.09 -1.41
N ILE A 77 3.81 -4.03 -2.21
CA ILE A 77 4.59 -3.72 -3.41
C ILE A 77 5.69 -2.70 -3.10
N ARG A 78 5.39 -1.61 -2.36
CA ARG A 78 6.28 -0.46 -2.13
C ARG A 78 7.73 -0.84 -1.83
N LYS A 79 7.94 -1.76 -0.88
CA LYS A 79 9.29 -2.18 -0.47
C LYS A 79 10.07 -2.83 -1.62
N SER A 80 9.49 -3.82 -2.29
CA SER A 80 10.15 -4.49 -3.41
C SER A 80 10.33 -3.54 -4.59
N PHE A 81 9.32 -2.71 -4.87
CA PHE A 81 9.41 -1.68 -5.89
C PHE A 81 10.65 -0.81 -5.68
N PHE A 82 10.81 -0.24 -4.47
CA PHE A 82 11.92 0.67 -4.22
C PHE A 82 13.29 -0.04 -4.18
N TYR A 83 13.36 -1.27 -3.66
CA TYR A 83 14.60 -2.06 -3.70
C TYR A 83 15.04 -2.36 -5.13
N GLN A 84 14.10 -2.78 -5.98
CA GLN A 84 14.39 -3.04 -7.39
C GLN A 84 14.71 -1.74 -8.13
N PHE A 85 14.05 -0.63 -7.80
CA PHE A 85 14.30 0.69 -8.38
C PHE A 85 15.73 1.17 -8.11
N GLN A 86 16.19 1.02 -6.86
CA GLN A 86 17.57 1.33 -6.47
C GLN A 86 18.57 0.44 -7.22
N LEU A 87 18.28 -0.86 -7.33
CA LEU A 87 19.15 -1.82 -8.01
C LEU A 87 19.25 -1.53 -9.52
N VAL A 88 18.12 -1.27 -10.18
CA VAL A 88 18.06 -0.90 -11.60
C VAL A 88 18.85 0.39 -11.85
N SER A 89 18.65 1.40 -11.00
CA SER A 89 19.38 2.67 -11.09
C SER A 89 20.90 2.46 -10.94
N GLN A 90 21.33 1.59 -10.02
CA GLN A 90 22.74 1.21 -9.89
C GLN A 90 23.26 0.50 -11.14
N ILE A 91 22.54 -0.50 -11.65
CA ILE A 91 22.93 -1.24 -12.86
C ILE A 91 23.12 -0.30 -14.04
N PHE A 92 22.18 0.62 -14.26
CA PHE A 92 22.25 1.57 -15.35
C PHE A 92 23.37 2.59 -15.19
N SER A 93 23.58 3.10 -13.97
CA SER A 93 24.71 3.99 -13.68
C SER A 93 26.05 3.29 -13.96
N GLU A 94 26.27 2.08 -13.47
CA GLU A 94 27.52 1.34 -13.71
C GLU A 94 27.71 1.01 -15.20
N ALA A 95 26.62 0.73 -15.92
CA ALA A 95 26.64 0.48 -17.36
C ALA A 95 27.12 1.70 -18.14
N THR A 96 26.69 2.93 -17.81
CA THR A 96 27.12 4.13 -18.53
C THR A 96 28.63 4.40 -18.38
N TYR A 97 29.23 3.99 -17.25
CA TYR A 97 30.67 4.02 -17.00
C TYR A 97 31.41 2.77 -17.50
N LYS A 98 30.71 1.84 -18.18
CA LYS A 98 31.24 0.55 -18.66
C LYS A 98 31.82 -0.32 -17.52
N ASN A 99 31.41 -0.07 -16.28
CA ASN A 99 31.86 -0.85 -15.14
C ASN A 99 31.03 -2.13 -15.02
N LYS A 100 31.67 -3.27 -15.26
CA LYS A 100 31.06 -4.59 -15.09
C LYS A 100 31.40 -5.25 -13.74
N GLN A 101 32.32 -4.66 -12.99
CA GLN A 101 32.84 -5.21 -11.73
C GLN A 101 32.39 -4.32 -10.57
N TYR A 102 31.12 -4.44 -10.20
CA TYR A 102 30.56 -3.77 -9.02
C TYR A 102 29.79 -4.76 -8.16
N SER A 103 29.61 -4.40 -6.88
CA SER A 103 28.78 -5.16 -5.95
C SER A 103 27.40 -4.52 -5.85
N PRO A 104 26.31 -5.26 -6.13
CA PRO A 104 24.96 -4.77 -5.92
C PRO A 104 24.72 -4.36 -4.46
N THR A 105 24.15 -3.18 -4.24
CA THR A 105 23.83 -2.70 -2.88
C THR A 105 22.71 -3.54 -2.26
N ILE A 106 21.72 -3.93 -3.07
CA ILE A 106 20.63 -4.80 -2.65
C ILE A 106 21.10 -6.26 -2.73
N LYS A 107 21.26 -6.89 -1.57
CA LYS A 107 21.75 -8.29 -1.45
C LYS A 107 20.66 -9.36 -1.50
N ASP A 108 19.39 -8.97 -1.46
CA ASP A 108 18.27 -9.91 -1.50
C ASP A 108 18.21 -10.63 -2.85
N PRO A 109 18.44 -11.96 -2.91
CA PRO A 109 18.47 -12.70 -4.16
C PRO A 109 17.15 -12.64 -4.92
N VAL A 110 16.01 -12.54 -4.22
CA VAL A 110 14.69 -12.47 -4.85
C VAL A 110 14.57 -11.19 -5.69
N GLN A 111 15.04 -10.07 -5.14
CA GLN A 111 15.01 -8.79 -5.84
C GLN A 111 15.99 -8.76 -7.02
N GLN A 112 17.18 -9.35 -6.85
CA GLN A 112 18.18 -9.41 -7.93
C GLN A 112 17.71 -10.28 -9.10
N VAL A 113 17.08 -11.41 -8.83
CA VAL A 113 16.52 -12.29 -9.88
C VAL A 113 15.42 -11.56 -10.63
N ALA A 114 14.47 -10.94 -9.93
CA ALA A 114 13.38 -10.20 -10.56
C ALA A 114 13.88 -9.06 -11.49
N VAL A 115 14.90 -8.30 -11.06
CA VAL A 115 15.50 -7.25 -11.89
C VAL A 115 16.21 -7.83 -13.12
N LYS A 116 16.93 -8.95 -12.96
CA LYS A 116 17.56 -9.62 -14.10
C LYS A 116 16.54 -10.11 -15.10
N GLU A 117 15.47 -10.77 -14.64
CA GLU A 117 14.38 -11.25 -15.49
C GLU A 117 13.74 -10.10 -16.27
N TRP A 118 13.43 -8.99 -15.59
CA TRP A 118 12.93 -7.77 -16.23
C TRP A 118 13.88 -7.25 -17.31
N LEU A 119 15.17 -7.05 -16.98
CA LEU A 119 16.16 -6.56 -17.94
C LEU A 119 16.32 -7.49 -19.15
N THR A 120 16.29 -8.81 -18.95
CA THR A 120 16.39 -9.79 -20.04
C THR A 120 15.14 -9.86 -20.91
N SER A 121 13.98 -9.45 -20.39
CA SER A 121 12.74 -9.38 -21.16
C SER A 121 12.71 -8.22 -22.16
N LEU A 122 13.60 -7.23 -21.98
CA LEU A 122 13.67 -6.04 -22.82
C LEU A 122 14.60 -6.28 -24.01
N ASP A 123 14.08 -6.14 -25.22
CA ASP A 123 14.85 -6.23 -26.46
C ASP A 123 15.55 -4.90 -26.79
N LYS A 124 16.41 -4.42 -25.88
CA LYS A 124 17.16 -3.17 -26.06
C LYS A 124 18.55 -3.24 -25.39
N PRO A 125 19.60 -2.68 -26.02
CA PRO A 125 20.91 -2.59 -25.39
C PRO A 125 20.88 -1.85 -24.05
N LEU A 126 21.64 -2.35 -23.07
CA LEU A 126 21.66 -1.82 -21.69
C LEU A 126 21.95 -0.32 -21.60
N LEU A 127 22.86 0.20 -22.44
CA LEU A 127 23.18 1.63 -22.49
C LEU A 127 22.01 2.48 -22.98
N ASN A 128 21.20 1.95 -23.89
CA ASN A 128 20.01 2.67 -24.37
C ASN A 128 18.90 2.63 -23.32
N LEU A 129 18.75 1.51 -22.60
CA LEU A 129 17.84 1.42 -21.45
C LEU A 129 18.24 2.40 -20.34
N ALA A 130 19.54 2.55 -20.06
CA ALA A 130 20.04 3.51 -19.07
C ALA A 130 19.69 4.97 -19.44
N LYS A 131 19.78 5.32 -20.72
CA LYS A 131 19.37 6.65 -21.23
C LYS A 131 17.87 6.87 -21.07
N ASP A 132 17.06 5.92 -21.54
CA ASP A 132 15.59 6.00 -21.40
C ASP A 132 15.18 6.11 -19.94
N TRP A 133 15.78 5.30 -19.06
CA TRP A 133 15.50 5.32 -17.62
C TRP A 133 15.81 6.70 -17.04
N SER A 134 16.96 7.28 -17.36
CA SER A 134 17.31 8.62 -16.87
C SER A 134 16.32 9.69 -17.36
N SER A 135 15.99 9.69 -18.66
CA SER A 135 15.05 10.66 -19.24
C SER A 135 13.64 10.51 -18.69
N GLU A 136 13.15 9.28 -18.55
CA GLU A 136 11.84 9.03 -17.95
C GLU A 136 11.82 9.38 -16.46
N LEU A 137 12.89 9.10 -15.72
CA LEU A 137 12.98 9.48 -14.31
C LEU A 137 12.95 10.98 -14.11
N GLU A 138 13.65 11.75 -14.94
CA GLU A 138 13.64 13.22 -14.87
C GLU A 138 12.20 13.76 -14.97
N ILE A 139 11.42 13.29 -15.96
CA ILE A 139 10.01 13.65 -16.14
C ILE A 139 9.15 13.33 -14.91
N ILE A 140 9.44 12.21 -14.23
CA ILE A 140 8.68 11.81 -13.03
C ILE A 140 9.11 12.61 -11.80
N LEU A 141 10.41 12.83 -11.61
CA LEU A 141 10.95 13.56 -10.46
C LEU A 141 10.55 15.03 -10.49
N GLU A 142 10.41 15.65 -11.66
CA GLU A 142 9.90 17.03 -11.81
C GLU A 142 8.46 17.21 -11.30
N LYS A 143 7.70 16.12 -11.13
CA LYS A 143 6.33 16.15 -10.59
C LYS A 143 6.29 15.99 -9.07
N LEU A 144 7.42 15.72 -8.42
CA LEU A 144 7.56 15.69 -6.98
C LEU A 144 8.01 17.07 -6.47
N THR A 145 7.85 17.31 -5.18
CA THR A 145 8.53 18.45 -4.56
C THR A 145 10.04 18.22 -4.56
N GLU A 146 10.83 19.29 -4.50
CA GLU A 146 12.29 19.21 -4.46
C GLU A 146 12.79 18.31 -3.32
N GLU A 147 12.17 18.44 -2.14
CA GLU A 147 12.50 17.63 -0.96
C GLU A 147 12.23 16.14 -1.18
N GLU A 148 11.07 15.78 -1.74
CA GLU A 148 10.70 14.40 -2.04
C GLU A 148 11.62 13.78 -3.11
N ALA A 149 11.91 14.54 -4.18
CA ALA A 149 12.83 14.11 -5.23
C ALA A 149 14.25 13.90 -4.68
N MET A 150 14.75 14.84 -3.88
CA MET A 150 16.05 14.75 -3.24
C MET A 150 16.15 13.53 -2.31
N MET A 151 15.12 13.28 -1.49
CA MET A 151 15.04 12.10 -0.64
C MET A 151 15.14 10.80 -1.42
N LEU A 152 14.53 10.70 -2.61
CA LEU A 152 14.66 9.51 -3.47
C LEU A 152 16.07 9.39 -4.04
N VAL A 153 16.55 10.46 -4.68
CA VAL A 153 17.84 10.49 -5.41
C VAL A 153 19.00 10.21 -4.46
N TRP A 154 18.99 10.78 -3.25
CA TRP A 154 20.03 10.54 -2.25
C TRP A 154 20.11 9.09 -1.77
N LYS A 155 19.12 8.24 -2.05
CA LYS A 155 19.17 6.79 -1.76
C LYS A 155 19.66 5.95 -2.92
N LEU A 156 19.88 6.55 -4.09
CA LEU A 156 20.38 5.83 -5.26
C LEU A 156 21.89 5.67 -5.14
N THR A 157 22.33 4.43 -5.32
CA THR A 157 23.75 4.10 -5.51
C THR A 157 24.01 4.07 -7.02
N GLY A 158 25.14 4.62 -7.44
CA GLY A 158 25.61 4.57 -8.81
C GLY A 158 27.11 4.30 -8.87
N HIS A 159 27.72 4.52 -10.03
CA HIS A 159 29.15 4.42 -10.20
C HIS A 159 29.88 5.38 -9.25
N GLU A 160 30.77 4.83 -8.41
CA GLU A 160 31.55 5.56 -7.39
C GLU A 160 30.74 6.39 -6.37
N LEU A 161 29.41 6.28 -6.37
CA LEU A 161 28.50 7.01 -5.49
C LEU A 161 27.68 6.02 -4.67
N VAL A 162 27.82 6.06 -3.34
CA VAL A 162 27.03 5.24 -2.41
C VAL A 162 25.82 6.02 -1.92
N GLY A 163 24.63 5.48 -2.16
CA GLY A 163 23.39 6.06 -1.66
C GLY A 163 23.31 6.07 -0.12
N ASN A 164 22.66 7.09 0.42
CA ASN A 164 22.49 7.28 1.86
C ASN A 164 21.58 6.21 2.48
N THR A 165 22.03 5.67 3.62
CA THR A 165 21.20 4.83 4.49
C THR A 165 20.05 5.65 5.10
N ASN A 166 19.01 4.97 5.60
CA ASN A 166 17.93 5.68 6.31
C ASN A 166 18.45 6.44 7.53
N ARG A 167 19.44 5.90 8.25
CA ARG A 167 20.04 6.60 9.40
C ARG A 167 20.75 7.89 8.96
N GLN A 168 21.58 7.82 7.91
CA GLN A 168 22.27 9.01 7.39
C GLN A 168 21.29 10.07 6.89
N LEU A 169 20.23 9.67 6.16
CA LEU A 169 19.20 10.61 5.73
C LEU A 169 18.46 11.25 6.91
N ALA A 170 18.10 10.48 7.94
CA ALA A 170 17.44 11.01 9.12
C ALA A 170 18.34 12.03 9.84
N GLU A 171 19.65 11.77 9.91
CA GLU A 171 20.63 12.71 10.47
C GLU A 171 20.75 13.98 9.63
N ILE A 172 20.89 13.86 8.30
CA ILE A 172 21.01 15.01 7.38
C ILE A 172 19.76 15.90 7.44
N LEU A 173 18.57 15.30 7.47
CA LEU A 173 17.30 16.02 7.48
C LEU A 173 16.82 16.38 8.89
N SER A 174 17.57 16.00 9.94
CA SER A 174 17.17 16.19 11.35
C SER A 174 15.77 15.62 11.67
N LEU A 175 15.45 14.47 11.08
CA LEU A 175 14.16 13.78 11.24
C LEU A 175 14.27 12.64 12.25
N ASP A 176 13.15 12.34 12.91
CA ASP A 176 13.06 11.07 13.63
C ASP A 176 13.11 9.91 12.61
N THR A 177 13.68 8.78 13.02
CA THR A 177 13.81 7.63 12.13
C THR A 177 12.45 7.09 11.67
N VAL A 178 11.43 7.08 12.54
CA VAL A 178 10.07 6.64 12.20
C VAL A 178 9.41 7.61 11.22
N GLU A 179 9.62 8.90 11.43
CA GLU A 179 9.13 9.96 10.53
C GLU A 179 9.71 9.79 9.13
N LEU A 180 11.03 9.59 9.01
CA LEU A 180 11.67 9.31 7.73
C LEU A 180 11.08 8.06 7.06
N TYR A 181 10.83 6.98 7.81
CA TYR A 181 10.22 5.78 7.24
C TYR A 181 8.83 6.05 6.64
N ILE A 182 8.01 6.84 7.32
CA ILE A 182 6.67 7.17 6.85
C ILE A 182 6.75 8.05 5.60
N LEU A 183 7.59 9.09 5.63
CA LEU A 183 7.83 9.98 4.49
C LEU A 183 8.30 9.20 3.25
N LEU A 184 9.29 8.32 3.41
CA LEU A 184 9.79 7.50 2.30
C LEU A 184 8.69 6.59 1.73
N ASP A 185 7.86 5.98 2.57
CA ASP A 185 6.74 5.13 2.11
C ASP A 185 5.71 5.95 1.33
N GLN A 186 5.41 7.18 1.76
CA GLN A 186 4.52 8.10 1.04
C GLN A 186 5.10 8.53 -0.30
N ILE A 187 6.39 8.87 -0.34
CA ILE A 187 7.07 9.27 -1.58
C ILE A 187 7.13 8.10 -2.57
N VAL A 188 7.39 6.89 -2.08
CA VAL A 188 7.35 5.68 -2.91
C VAL A 188 5.93 5.40 -3.44
N GLU A 189 4.90 5.60 -2.63
CA GLU A 189 3.50 5.51 -3.08
C GLU A 189 3.22 6.52 -4.20
N GLN A 190 3.65 7.78 -4.01
CA GLN A 190 3.50 8.85 -5.00
C GLN A 190 4.28 8.54 -6.27
N LEU A 191 5.50 8.02 -6.16
CA LEU A 191 6.33 7.61 -7.29
C LEU A 191 5.65 6.51 -8.12
N ILE A 192 5.09 5.49 -7.46
CA ILE A 192 4.32 4.42 -8.12
C ILE A 192 3.11 5.02 -8.86
N TYR A 193 2.37 5.92 -8.21
CA TYR A 193 1.21 6.58 -8.82
C TYR A 193 1.59 7.41 -10.06
N LEU A 194 2.65 8.22 -9.96
CA LEU A 194 3.13 9.05 -11.06
C LEU A 194 3.58 8.22 -12.26
N ILE A 195 4.28 7.11 -12.01
CA ILE A 195 4.68 6.16 -13.06
C ILE A 195 3.44 5.54 -13.73
N ASP A 196 2.48 5.03 -12.96
CA ASP A 196 1.25 4.44 -13.49
C ASP A 196 0.48 5.39 -14.42
N LYS A 197 0.43 6.68 -14.07
CA LYS A 197 -0.27 7.74 -14.83
C LYS A 197 0.57 8.43 -15.90
N SER A 198 1.83 8.05 -16.07
CA SER A 198 2.70 8.64 -17.08
C SER A 198 2.57 7.93 -18.45
N GLU A 199 3.26 8.49 -19.44
CA GLU A 199 3.56 7.83 -20.72
C GLU A 199 5.00 7.27 -20.75
N CYS A 200 5.68 7.24 -19.60
CA CYS A 200 7.04 6.71 -19.44
C CYS A 200 7.01 5.18 -19.60
N THR A 201 7.35 4.70 -20.79
CA THR A 201 7.11 3.31 -21.20
C THR A 201 8.02 2.34 -20.45
N LEU A 202 9.29 2.69 -20.26
CA LEU A 202 10.24 1.83 -19.55
C LEU A 202 9.87 1.72 -18.06
N LEU A 203 9.58 2.84 -17.40
CA LEU A 203 9.15 2.87 -16.00
C LEU A 203 7.82 2.14 -15.79
N LYS A 204 6.86 2.26 -16.73
CA LYS A 204 5.62 1.47 -16.67
C LYS A 204 5.86 -0.01 -16.84
N SER A 205 6.76 -0.43 -17.74
CA SER A 205 7.13 -1.84 -17.89
C SER A 205 7.75 -2.40 -16.60
N PHE A 206 8.59 -1.59 -15.93
CA PHE A 206 9.20 -1.92 -14.65
C PHE A 206 8.13 -2.09 -13.55
N LEU A 207 7.24 -1.11 -13.41
CA LEU A 207 6.14 -1.18 -12.45
C LEU A 207 5.21 -2.36 -12.73
N HIS A 208 4.93 -2.66 -14.01
CA HIS A 208 4.11 -3.79 -14.41
C HIS A 208 4.71 -5.13 -13.96
N GLN A 209 6.00 -5.36 -14.24
CA GLN A 209 6.69 -6.58 -13.82
C GLN A 209 6.64 -6.77 -12.29
N ILE A 210 6.85 -5.69 -11.53
CA ILE A 210 6.77 -5.74 -10.06
C ILE A 210 5.36 -6.11 -9.62
N ASN A 211 4.34 -5.46 -10.21
CA ASN A 211 2.95 -5.76 -9.91
C ASN A 211 2.62 -7.24 -10.18
N GLU A 212 3.07 -7.81 -11.30
CA GLU A 212 2.86 -9.23 -11.60
C GLU A 212 3.53 -10.15 -10.57
N ASN A 213 4.80 -9.87 -10.25
CA ASN A 213 5.57 -10.63 -9.25
C ASN A 213 4.95 -10.57 -7.85
N HIS A 214 4.22 -9.49 -7.56
CA HIS A 214 3.54 -9.25 -6.30
C HIS A 214 2.01 -9.46 -6.38
N TYR A 215 1.52 -10.16 -7.41
CA TYR A 215 0.11 -10.50 -7.57
C TYR A 215 -0.85 -9.30 -7.46
N TYR A 216 -0.38 -8.13 -7.92
CA TYR A 216 -1.07 -6.85 -7.85
C TYR A 216 -1.52 -6.50 -6.43
N GLY A 217 -0.71 -6.81 -5.43
CA GLY A 217 -0.97 -6.50 -4.02
C GLY A 217 -1.82 -7.53 -3.28
N LEU A 218 -2.41 -8.50 -4.00
CA LEU A 218 -3.25 -9.55 -3.44
C LEU A 218 -2.40 -10.73 -2.92
N SER A 219 -2.97 -11.53 -2.04
CA SER A 219 -2.43 -12.86 -1.76
C SER A 219 -2.47 -13.73 -3.01
N LYS A 220 -1.50 -14.64 -3.16
CA LYS A 220 -1.40 -15.54 -4.32
C LYS A 220 -2.70 -16.28 -4.61
N SER A 221 -3.37 -16.81 -3.58
CA SER A 221 -4.64 -17.53 -3.73
C SER A 221 -5.78 -16.61 -4.18
N THR A 222 -5.82 -15.38 -3.68
CA THR A 222 -6.82 -14.39 -4.06
C THR A 222 -6.62 -13.92 -5.49
N TYR A 223 -5.37 -13.69 -5.92
CA TYR A 223 -5.05 -13.34 -7.30
C TYR A 223 -5.53 -14.40 -8.30
N VAL A 224 -5.34 -15.68 -8.00
CA VAL A 224 -5.88 -16.76 -8.85
C VAL A 224 -7.40 -16.68 -8.96
N THR A 225 -8.12 -16.35 -7.88
CA THR A 225 -9.58 -16.09 -7.93
C THR A 225 -9.90 -14.89 -8.80
N ALA A 226 -9.15 -13.79 -8.67
CA ALA A 226 -9.33 -12.57 -9.45
C ALA A 226 -9.20 -12.83 -10.96
N VAL A 227 -8.24 -13.68 -11.36
CA VAL A 227 -8.08 -14.11 -12.77
C VAL A 227 -9.33 -14.84 -13.27
N TYR A 228 -9.89 -15.78 -12.50
CA TYR A 228 -11.12 -16.45 -12.89
C TYR A 228 -12.33 -15.51 -12.97
N ILE A 229 -12.42 -14.53 -12.05
CA ILE A 229 -13.48 -13.51 -12.05
C ILE A 229 -13.36 -12.62 -13.29
N LYS A 230 -12.15 -12.21 -13.66
CA LYS A 230 -11.90 -11.44 -14.89
C LYS A 230 -12.40 -12.18 -16.14
N ASN A 231 -12.32 -13.51 -16.12
CA ASN A 231 -12.85 -14.40 -17.15
C ASN A 231 -14.36 -14.70 -17.01
N ARG A 232 -15.08 -13.96 -16.17
CA ARG A 232 -16.54 -14.04 -15.95
C ARG A 232 -17.04 -15.41 -15.49
N ILE A 233 -16.20 -16.19 -14.79
CA ILE A 233 -16.59 -17.49 -14.23
C ILE A 233 -17.36 -17.28 -12.92
N LYS A 234 -18.43 -18.06 -12.70
CA LYS A 234 -19.28 -17.96 -11.50
C LYS A 234 -18.54 -18.46 -10.25
N LEU A 235 -18.80 -17.85 -9.09
CA LEU A 235 -18.08 -18.15 -7.84
C LEU A 235 -18.12 -19.64 -7.44
N VAL A 236 -19.26 -20.31 -7.65
CA VAL A 236 -19.42 -21.74 -7.37
C VAL A 236 -18.53 -22.59 -8.28
N ASP A 237 -18.44 -22.25 -9.56
CA ASP A 237 -17.58 -22.94 -10.52
C ASP A 237 -16.10 -22.69 -10.21
N ILE A 238 -15.75 -21.50 -9.73
CA ILE A 238 -14.39 -21.22 -9.24
C ILE A 238 -14.07 -22.10 -8.03
N ALA A 239 -14.98 -22.21 -7.07
CA ALA A 239 -14.81 -23.05 -5.88
C ALA A 239 -14.56 -24.51 -6.28
N LEU A 240 -15.35 -25.06 -7.21
CA LEU A 240 -15.19 -26.41 -7.74
C LEU A 240 -13.85 -26.59 -8.48
N LYS A 241 -13.54 -25.71 -9.45
CA LYS A 241 -12.30 -25.79 -10.25
C LYS A 241 -11.05 -25.68 -9.40
N ARG A 242 -11.09 -24.88 -8.33
CA ARG A 242 -9.96 -24.67 -7.43
C ARG A 242 -9.92 -25.67 -6.26
N ASN A 243 -10.91 -26.54 -6.14
CA ASN A 243 -11.11 -27.43 -4.99
C ASN A 243 -11.08 -26.66 -3.65
N LEU A 244 -11.83 -25.56 -3.58
CA LEU A 244 -11.95 -24.71 -2.40
C LEU A 244 -13.40 -24.65 -1.93
N LYS A 245 -13.60 -24.33 -0.64
CA LYS A 245 -14.94 -24.00 -0.13
C LYS A 245 -15.41 -22.69 -0.74
N LEU A 246 -16.71 -22.57 -1.01
CA LEU A 246 -17.31 -21.31 -1.46
C LEU A 246 -17.05 -20.16 -0.46
N SER A 247 -17.01 -20.46 0.84
CA SER A 247 -16.64 -19.49 1.89
C SER A 247 -15.23 -18.92 1.70
N THR A 248 -14.28 -19.73 1.24
CA THR A 248 -12.91 -19.28 0.94
C THR A 248 -12.89 -18.38 -0.29
N ILE A 249 -13.70 -18.68 -1.32
CA ILE A 249 -13.88 -17.77 -2.46
C ILE A 249 -14.48 -16.44 -2.01
N HIS A 250 -15.45 -16.46 -1.08
CA HIS A 250 -16.00 -15.23 -0.51
C HIS A 250 -14.94 -14.40 0.22
N GLU A 251 -14.06 -15.03 1.00
CA GLU A 251 -12.92 -14.33 1.63
C GLU A 251 -12.00 -13.68 0.60
N HIS A 252 -11.73 -14.36 -0.52
CA HIS A 252 -10.96 -13.77 -1.62
C HIS A 252 -11.67 -12.55 -2.23
N ILE A 253 -13.00 -12.57 -2.42
CA ILE A 253 -13.75 -11.39 -2.90
C ILE A 253 -13.60 -10.20 -1.94
N LEU A 254 -13.64 -10.46 -0.63
CA LEU A 254 -13.43 -9.41 0.37
C LEU A 254 -12.03 -8.82 0.30
N GLU A 255 -11.01 -9.68 0.17
CA GLU A 255 -9.63 -9.22 -0.01
C GLU A 255 -9.48 -8.38 -1.28
N ILE A 256 -10.01 -8.83 -2.43
CA ILE A 256 -9.98 -8.06 -3.68
C ILE A 256 -10.64 -6.69 -3.47
N THR A 257 -11.81 -6.65 -2.84
CA THR A 257 -12.54 -5.40 -2.61
C THR A 257 -11.76 -4.43 -1.71
N LEU A 258 -11.07 -4.95 -0.69
CA LEU A 258 -10.28 -4.15 0.26
C LEU A 258 -8.98 -3.64 -0.36
N VAL A 259 -8.33 -4.43 -1.21
CA VAL A 259 -7.04 -4.08 -1.83
C VAL A 259 -7.23 -3.25 -3.10
N LYS A 260 -8.20 -3.61 -3.95
CA LYS A 260 -8.49 -2.95 -5.23
C LYS A 260 -9.71 -2.05 -5.10
N GLN A 261 -9.48 -0.76 -4.90
CA GLN A 261 -10.57 0.21 -4.69
C GLN A 261 -11.52 0.32 -5.90
N THR A 262 -11.02 0.07 -7.11
CA THR A 262 -11.79 0.12 -8.36
C THR A 262 -12.56 -1.18 -8.67
N PHE A 263 -12.47 -2.20 -7.81
CA PHE A 263 -13.14 -3.47 -8.04
C PHE A 263 -14.66 -3.35 -7.92
N ASN A 264 -15.37 -3.63 -9.01
CA ASN A 264 -16.83 -3.64 -9.03
C ASN A 264 -17.37 -4.92 -8.38
N PHE A 265 -17.68 -4.86 -7.09
CA PHE A 265 -18.24 -5.99 -6.33
C PHE A 265 -19.77 -6.10 -6.41
N LYS A 266 -20.48 -5.09 -6.93
CA LYS A 266 -21.95 -5.08 -6.98
C LYS A 266 -22.56 -6.34 -7.63
N PRO A 267 -22.01 -6.91 -8.72
CA PRO A 267 -22.54 -8.13 -9.33
C PRO A 267 -22.55 -9.37 -8.43
N PHE A 268 -21.87 -9.37 -7.28
CA PHE A 268 -21.86 -10.49 -6.34
C PHE A 268 -22.98 -10.41 -5.29
N ILE A 269 -23.80 -9.37 -5.32
CA ILE A 269 -24.86 -9.10 -4.34
C ILE A 269 -26.21 -9.12 -5.06
N PRO A 270 -27.22 -9.88 -4.58
CA PRO A 270 -28.57 -9.77 -5.09
C PRO A 270 -29.13 -8.35 -4.90
N ASP A 271 -29.81 -7.80 -5.91
CA ASP A 271 -30.28 -6.41 -5.90
C ASP A 271 -31.19 -6.08 -4.69
N GLU A 272 -32.08 -7.00 -4.33
CA GLU A 272 -32.96 -6.87 -3.16
C GLU A 272 -32.16 -6.74 -1.85
N ILE A 273 -31.11 -7.56 -1.70
CA ILE A 273 -30.21 -7.53 -0.53
C ILE A 273 -29.40 -6.23 -0.50
N TYR A 274 -28.90 -5.80 -1.65
CA TYR A 274 -28.17 -4.55 -1.78
C TYR A 274 -29.02 -3.36 -1.32
N GLN A 275 -30.25 -3.25 -1.84
CA GLN A 275 -31.20 -2.21 -1.45
C GLN A 275 -31.59 -2.29 0.03
N GLN A 276 -31.87 -3.49 0.54
CA GLN A 276 -32.21 -3.73 1.95
C GLN A 276 -31.10 -3.22 2.88
N LEU A 277 -29.84 -3.59 2.62
CA LEU A 277 -28.71 -3.20 3.46
C LEU A 277 -28.46 -1.68 3.40
N HIS A 278 -28.55 -1.07 2.23
CA HIS A 278 -28.45 0.39 2.09
C HIS A 278 -29.53 1.13 2.88
N TYR A 279 -30.77 0.65 2.83
CA TYR A 279 -31.85 1.22 3.64
C TYR A 279 -31.59 1.05 5.15
N ALA A 280 -31.16 -0.13 5.58
CA ALA A 280 -30.86 -0.40 6.98
C ALA A 280 -29.73 0.49 7.52
N PHE A 281 -28.64 0.67 6.77
CA PHE A 281 -27.54 1.56 7.16
C PHE A 281 -27.94 3.03 7.21
N LYS A 282 -28.83 3.49 6.33
CA LYS A 282 -29.38 4.86 6.40
C LYS A 282 -30.19 5.09 7.67
N LYS A 283 -30.90 4.07 8.16
CA LYS A 283 -31.73 4.14 9.37
C LYS A 283 -30.91 4.00 10.65
N ASP A 284 -29.90 3.12 10.65
CA ASP A 284 -29.03 2.85 11.79
C ASP A 284 -27.56 2.75 11.30
N PRO A 285 -26.74 3.80 11.48
CA PRO A 285 -25.31 3.77 11.13
C PRO A 285 -24.50 2.70 11.87
N TYR A 286 -25.03 2.17 12.99
CA TYR A 286 -24.45 1.12 13.81
C TYR A 286 -25.11 -0.24 13.56
N PHE A 287 -25.86 -0.38 12.46
CA PHE A 287 -26.43 -1.65 12.04
C PHE A 287 -25.32 -2.67 11.81
N ASN A 288 -25.34 -3.76 12.57
CA ASN A 288 -24.29 -4.77 12.55
C ASN A 288 -24.78 -6.08 11.92
N PHE A 289 -23.85 -6.96 11.55
CA PHE A 289 -24.19 -8.22 10.89
C PHE A 289 -25.15 -9.11 11.69
N GLN A 290 -25.09 -9.09 13.03
CA GLN A 290 -26.00 -9.91 13.85
C GLN A 290 -27.44 -9.45 13.70
N LYS A 291 -27.69 -8.12 13.76
CA LYS A 291 -29.01 -7.54 13.48
C LYS A 291 -29.47 -7.88 12.06
N ALA A 292 -28.60 -7.68 11.06
CA ALA A 292 -28.90 -7.95 9.67
C ALA A 292 -29.29 -9.42 9.41
N LYS A 293 -28.61 -10.36 10.10
CA LYS A 293 -28.89 -11.80 9.99
C LYS A 293 -30.18 -12.22 10.71
N GLN A 294 -30.61 -11.49 11.74
CA GLN A 294 -31.90 -11.70 12.40
C GLN A 294 -33.06 -11.28 11.49
N GLU A 295 -32.92 -10.15 10.80
CA GLU A 295 -33.92 -9.65 9.84
C GLU A 295 -33.98 -10.50 8.56
N ASN A 296 -32.84 -11.04 8.13
CA ASN A 296 -32.77 -11.94 6.97
C ASN A 296 -31.85 -13.13 7.25
N LYS A 297 -32.45 -14.29 7.57
CA LYS A 297 -31.73 -15.53 7.87
C LYS A 297 -30.88 -16.04 6.71
N ASN A 298 -31.20 -15.68 5.47
CA ASN A 298 -30.45 -16.10 4.27
C ASN A 298 -29.32 -15.13 3.91
N LEU A 299 -29.18 -14.00 4.62
CA LEU A 299 -28.13 -13.01 4.37
C LEU A 299 -26.73 -13.63 4.51
N GLN A 300 -25.93 -13.56 3.46
CA GLN A 300 -24.54 -13.98 3.51
C GLN A 300 -23.66 -12.89 4.11
N PHE A 301 -22.65 -13.30 4.87
CA PHE A 301 -21.66 -12.38 5.45
C PHE A 301 -20.93 -11.54 4.39
N LEU A 302 -20.64 -12.15 3.24
CA LEU A 302 -20.02 -11.48 2.10
C LEU A 302 -20.81 -10.24 1.68
N TRP A 303 -22.11 -10.39 1.42
CA TRP A 303 -22.99 -9.31 0.94
C TRP A 303 -23.03 -8.15 1.94
N TYR A 304 -23.26 -8.46 3.22
CA TYR A 304 -23.23 -7.46 4.28
C TYR A 304 -21.91 -6.69 4.29
N ARG A 305 -20.78 -7.42 4.25
CA ARG A 305 -19.45 -6.82 4.36
C ARG A 305 -19.09 -5.97 3.15
N LEU A 306 -19.51 -6.34 1.96
CA LEU A 306 -19.28 -5.55 0.74
C LEU A 306 -20.02 -4.21 0.79
N VAL A 307 -21.30 -4.22 1.17
CA VAL A 307 -22.07 -2.96 1.35
C VAL A 307 -21.51 -2.12 2.51
N GLU A 308 -21.05 -2.76 3.58
CA GLU A 308 -20.41 -2.04 4.70
C GLU A 308 -19.12 -1.34 4.27
N ILE A 309 -18.27 -1.99 3.44
CA ILE A 309 -17.07 -1.38 2.88
C ILE A 309 -17.42 -0.20 1.97
N GLU A 310 -18.43 -0.37 1.09
CA GLU A 310 -18.93 0.71 0.22
C GLU A 310 -19.32 1.94 1.02
N ARG A 311 -20.10 1.75 2.09
CA ARG A 311 -20.53 2.83 2.99
C ARG A 311 -19.33 3.55 3.62
N ILE A 312 -18.40 2.80 4.19
CA ILE A 312 -17.18 3.35 4.83
C ILE A 312 -16.40 4.22 3.84
N ARG A 313 -16.31 3.81 2.56
CA ARG A 313 -15.64 4.60 1.51
C ARG A 313 -16.41 5.87 1.16
N ASN A 314 -17.73 5.79 1.01
CA ASN A 314 -18.57 6.94 0.66
C ASN A 314 -18.64 7.99 1.80
N GLU A 315 -18.62 7.56 3.06
CA GLU A 315 -18.54 8.48 4.21
C GLU A 315 -17.22 9.24 4.26
N SER A 316 -16.14 8.66 3.73
CA SER A 316 -14.82 9.31 3.69
C SER A 316 -14.71 10.36 2.58
N ILE A 317 -15.55 10.30 1.55
CA ILE A 317 -15.56 11.27 0.45
C ILE A 317 -16.32 12.55 0.84
N ASN A 318 -17.22 12.44 1.82
CA ASN A 318 -18.13 13.53 2.24
C ASN A 318 -17.64 14.29 3.49
N ASN A 319 -16.47 13.96 4.04
CA ASN A 319 -15.84 14.61 5.19
C ASN A 319 -14.52 15.25 4.79
#